data_AF-A0A1G1TC80-F1
#
_entry.id   AF-A0A1G1TC80-F1
#
_cell.length_a   1.000
_cell.length_b   1.000
_cell.length_c   1.000
_cell.angle_alpha   90.00
_cell.angle_beta   90.00
_cell.angle_gamma   90.00
#
_symmetry.space_group_name_H-M   'P 1'
#
loop_
_entity.id
_entity.type
_entity.pdbx_description
1 polymer ?
#
loop_
_entity_poly.entity_id
_entity_poly.type
_entity_poly.pdbx_seq_one_letter_code
_entity_poly.pdbx_strand_id
1 'polypeptide(L)'
;MASPKTPQPKPRRAAAAAEEAPAAVAPAVLPDGTRTPNDLTRKRGSSRGSIDTQDPGYVNDQLNRVLYALDAFKKGDVSVRLTKQNDDIFSEIAEAYNSMVAMIGGVGGEVSRISKVAGVEGNLKARARPTGPRASGAT
;
A
#
# COMPACT_ATOMS: atom_id res chain seq x y z
N MET A 1 -4.62 28.41 29.51
CA MET A 1 -4.64 29.03 28.16
C MET A 1 -3.21 29.29 27.72
N ALA A 2 -2.97 29.12 26.42
CA ALA A 2 -1.81 29.56 25.64
C ALA A 2 -0.45 28.85 25.86
N SER A 3 -0.19 27.88 24.99
CA SER A 3 1.13 27.38 24.59
C SER A 3 2.07 28.52 24.14
N PRO A 4 3.40 28.43 24.34
CA PRO A 4 4.33 29.25 23.61
C PRO A 4 4.42 28.75 22.16
N LYS A 5 3.95 29.61 21.26
CA LYS A 5 3.95 29.49 19.79
C LYS A 5 5.37 29.75 19.27
N THR A 6 6.01 28.76 18.65
CA THR A 6 7.20 28.97 17.81
C THR A 6 6.78 29.58 16.47
N PRO A 7 7.44 30.65 15.96
CA PRO A 7 7.36 30.99 14.55
C PRO A 7 8.76 30.99 13.88
N GLN A 8 8.95 29.97 13.04
CA GLN A 8 9.57 29.90 11.70
C GLN A 8 10.74 30.85 11.31
N PRO A 9 11.81 30.32 10.67
CA PRO A 9 12.84 31.11 10.02
C PRO A 9 12.36 31.70 8.68
N LYS A 10 12.76 32.94 8.41
CA LYS A 10 12.47 33.70 7.18
C LYS A 10 13.26 33.16 5.98
N PRO A 11 12.66 32.95 4.78
CA PRO A 11 13.43 32.72 3.56
C PRO A 11 13.94 34.06 2.97
N ARG A 12 15.25 34.17 2.71
CA ARG A 12 15.81 35.29 1.95
C ARG A 12 15.61 35.05 0.44
N ARG A 13 14.92 36.03 -0.14
CA ARG A 13 14.68 36.42 -1.54
C ARG A 13 15.50 35.79 -2.67
N ALA A 14 14.76 35.62 -3.78
CA ALA A 14 15.12 35.19 -5.12
C ALA A 14 15.84 36.24 -6.00
N ALA A 15 16.25 35.76 -7.19
CA ALA A 15 16.50 36.45 -8.47
C ALA A 15 17.80 37.28 -8.59
N ALA A 16 18.46 37.46 -9.74
CA ALA A 16 18.49 36.91 -11.11
C ALA A 16 19.56 37.74 -11.90
N ALA A 17 19.87 37.35 -13.15
CA ALA A 17 20.66 38.03 -14.20
C ALA A 17 22.20 37.87 -14.13
N ALA A 18 22.83 37.17 -15.08
CA ALA A 18 23.22 37.60 -16.46
C ALA A 18 24.33 38.67 -16.39
N GLU A 19 25.50 38.55 -17.01
CA GLU A 19 25.77 38.40 -18.45
C GLU A 19 27.31 38.41 -18.60
N GLU A 20 27.90 37.52 -19.41
CA GLU A 20 29.10 37.86 -20.22
C GLU A 20 29.41 36.75 -21.23
N ALA A 21 29.25 37.07 -22.52
CA ALA A 21 29.86 36.39 -23.66
C ALA A 21 31.17 37.12 -24.01
N PRO A 22 32.11 36.51 -24.76
CA PRO A 22 32.01 36.69 -26.22
C PRO A 22 32.59 35.57 -27.11
N ALA A 23 32.27 35.74 -28.39
CA ALA A 23 33.01 35.34 -29.59
C ALA A 23 32.87 33.89 -30.11
N ALA A 24 31.88 33.71 -30.98
CA ALA A 24 31.88 32.71 -32.03
C ALA A 24 32.87 33.09 -33.15
N VAL A 25 33.75 32.16 -33.52
CA VAL A 25 34.32 32.04 -34.86
C VAL A 25 34.36 30.55 -35.20
N ALA A 26 33.79 30.16 -36.34
CA ALA A 26 33.84 28.82 -36.91
C ALA A 26 34.29 28.93 -38.39
N PRO A 27 34.61 27.83 -39.09
CA PRO A 27 35.52 26.74 -38.72
C PRO A 27 36.61 26.55 -39.80
N ALA A 28 37.85 26.25 -39.41
CA ALA A 28 38.87 25.76 -40.34
C ALA A 28 38.80 24.23 -40.45
N VAL A 29 38.70 23.75 -41.68
CA VAL A 29 38.54 22.36 -42.10
C VAL A 29 39.90 21.81 -42.57
N LEU A 30 40.19 20.53 -42.26
CA LEU A 30 41.13 19.52 -42.85
C LEU A 30 42.22 18.90 -41.92
N PRO A 31 42.64 17.63 -42.18
CA PRO A 31 42.44 16.52 -41.24
C PRO A 31 43.74 15.81 -40.81
N ASP A 32 43.75 15.05 -39.72
CA ASP A 32 44.48 13.78 -39.68
C ASP A 32 44.11 12.88 -38.49
N GLY A 33 44.43 11.60 -38.63
CA GLY A 33 43.85 10.45 -37.95
C GLY A 33 43.96 10.38 -36.43
N THR A 34 42.84 10.01 -35.81
CA THR A 34 42.73 8.75 -35.04
C THR A 34 41.25 8.49 -34.73
N ARG A 35 40.57 7.83 -35.68
CA ARG A 35 39.30 7.16 -35.39
C ARG A 35 39.65 5.84 -34.72
N THR A 36 39.42 5.70 -33.43
CA THR A 36 39.24 4.40 -32.79
C THR A 36 37.77 4.01 -32.94
N PRO A 37 37.42 3.02 -33.78
CA PRO A 37 36.07 2.51 -33.84
C PRO A 37 35.96 1.40 -32.80
N ASN A 38 35.27 1.67 -31.69
CA ASN A 38 34.75 0.59 -30.86
C ASN A 38 33.24 0.78 -30.70
N ASP A 39 32.55 0.68 -31.83
CA ASP A 39 31.11 0.51 -31.93
C ASP A 39 30.81 -0.93 -32.34
N LEU A 40 30.93 -1.84 -31.38
CA LEU A 40 30.37 -3.17 -31.50
C LEU A 40 29.68 -3.55 -30.18
N THR A 41 28.36 -3.44 -30.19
CA THR A 41 27.45 -4.37 -29.50
C THR A 41 27.31 -4.28 -27.98
N ARG A 42 27.02 -3.10 -27.40
CA ARG A 42 26.22 -3.09 -26.15
C ARG A 42 24.73 -3.14 -26.46
N LYS A 43 24.31 -4.30 -26.98
CA LYS A 43 23.03 -4.92 -26.64
C LYS A 43 23.07 -5.23 -25.14
N ARG A 44 23.05 -4.19 -24.30
CA ARG A 44 22.66 -4.35 -22.90
C ARG A 44 21.17 -4.58 -22.95
N GLY A 45 20.82 -5.85 -23.13
CA GLY A 45 19.51 -6.33 -22.75
C GLY A 45 19.20 -5.71 -21.40
N SER A 46 17.99 -5.17 -21.30
CA SER A 46 17.35 -4.72 -20.08
C SER A 46 17.96 -5.47 -18.90
N SER A 47 18.88 -4.82 -18.17
CA SER A 47 19.26 -5.27 -16.85
C SER A 47 17.96 -5.19 -16.09
N ARG A 48 17.22 -6.31 -16.08
CA ARG A 48 16.22 -6.60 -15.07
C ARG A 48 17.02 -6.44 -13.79
N GLY A 49 16.88 -5.27 -13.17
CA GLY A 49 17.63 -4.93 -11.97
C GLY A 49 17.36 -6.05 -11.00
N SER A 50 18.40 -6.82 -10.67
CA SER A 50 18.37 -7.68 -9.51
C SER A 50 18.06 -6.75 -8.35
N ILE A 51 16.83 -6.83 -7.83
CA ILE A 51 16.45 -6.09 -6.63
C ILE A 51 17.35 -6.63 -5.54
N ASP A 52 18.24 -5.77 -5.04
CA ASP A 52 19.08 -6.12 -3.90
C ASP A 52 18.17 -6.15 -2.67
N THR A 53 17.74 -7.34 -2.27
CA THR A 53 16.87 -7.57 -1.10
C THR A 53 17.51 -7.10 0.22
N GLN A 54 18.82 -6.85 0.21
CA GLN A 54 19.60 -6.34 1.34
C GLN A 54 19.76 -4.80 1.30
N ASP A 55 19.27 -4.13 0.26
CA ASP A 55 19.30 -2.67 0.20
C ASP A 55 18.41 -2.09 1.32
N PRO A 56 18.94 -1.17 2.15
CA PRO A 56 18.16 -0.59 3.24
C PRO A 56 16.93 0.19 2.76
N GLY A 57 16.94 0.72 1.53
CA GLY A 57 15.78 1.34 0.90
C GLY A 57 14.68 0.32 0.61
N TYR A 58 15.03 -0.83 0.02
CA TYR A 58 14.09 -1.93 -0.19
C TYR A 58 13.45 -2.39 1.12
N VAL A 59 14.26 -2.66 2.15
CA VAL A 59 13.78 -3.13 3.46
C VAL A 59 12.81 -2.12 4.09
N ASN A 60 13.16 -0.82 4.06
CA ASN A 60 12.30 0.23 4.62
C ASN A 60 10.98 0.36 3.84
N ASP A 61 11.00 0.28 2.52
CA ASP A 61 9.79 0.31 1.69
C ASP A 61 8.86 -0.87 1.99
N GLN A 62 9.40 -2.07 2.17
CA GLN A 62 8.60 -3.24 2.55
C GLN A 62 8.02 -3.09 3.97
N LEU A 63 8.80 -2.63 4.94
CA LEU A 63 8.31 -2.37 6.30
C LEU A 63 7.19 -1.32 6.31
N ASN A 64 7.31 -0.26 5.53
CA ASN A 64 6.26 0.77 5.40
C ASN A 64 4.97 0.19 4.81
N ARG A 65 5.07 -0.70 3.82
CA ARG A 65 3.91 -1.41 3.26
C ARG A 65 3.22 -2.30 4.28
N VAL A 66 4.00 -3.06 5.05
CA VAL A 66 3.47 -3.92 6.13
C VAL A 66 2.79 -3.07 7.19
N LEU A 67 3.40 -1.96 7.62
CA LEU A 67 2.82 -1.05 8.60
C LEU A 67 1.48 -0.48 8.13
N TYR A 68 1.40 -0.06 6.86
CA TYR A 68 0.16 0.42 6.25
C TYR A 68 -0.93 -0.66 6.27
N ALA A 69 -0.59 -1.89 5.87
CA ALA A 69 -1.52 -3.02 5.87
C ALA A 69 -2.02 -3.35 7.29
N LEU A 70 -1.14 -3.33 8.29
CA LEU A 70 -1.52 -3.53 9.70
C LEU A 70 -2.42 -2.41 10.24
N ASP A 71 -2.20 -1.16 9.85
CA ASP A 71 -3.09 -0.06 10.25
C ASP A 71 -4.48 -0.16 9.59
N ALA A 72 -4.54 -0.55 8.32
CA ALA A 72 -5.80 -0.85 7.63
C ALA A 72 -6.54 -2.02 8.29
N PHE A 73 -5.82 -3.09 8.60
CA PHE A 73 -6.36 -4.26 9.30
C PHE A 73 -6.91 -3.90 10.68
N LYS A 74 -6.19 -3.09 11.46
CA LYS A 74 -6.66 -2.58 12.76
C LYS A 74 -7.96 -1.77 12.64
N LYS A 75 -8.17 -1.08 11.51
CA LYS A 75 -9.42 -0.36 11.19
C LYS A 75 -10.54 -1.27 10.68
N GLY A 76 -10.26 -2.57 10.46
CA GLY A 76 -11.20 -3.53 9.90
C GLY A 76 -11.28 -3.52 8.37
N ASP A 77 -10.39 -2.80 7.68
CA ASP A 77 -10.31 -2.83 6.22
C ASP A 77 -9.51 -4.04 5.75
N VAL A 78 -10.23 -5.11 5.45
CA VAL A 78 -9.70 -6.39 4.95
C VAL A 78 -9.52 -6.41 3.42
N SER A 79 -9.70 -5.28 2.75
CA SER A 79 -9.52 -5.16 1.30
C SER A 79 -8.04 -5.05 0.93
N VAL A 80 -7.21 -4.55 1.84
CA VAL A 80 -5.77 -4.37 1.65
C VAL A 80 -5.06 -5.73 1.74
N ARG A 81 -4.35 -6.10 0.67
CA ARG A 81 -3.51 -7.29 0.59
C ARG A 81 -2.06 -6.92 0.29
N LEU A 82 -1.13 -7.71 0.84
CA LEU A 82 0.29 -7.57 0.55
C LEU A 82 0.64 -8.41 -0.67
N THR A 83 1.36 -7.82 -1.63
CA THR A 83 1.86 -8.53 -2.82
C THR A 83 3.17 -9.24 -2.52
N LYS A 84 3.27 -10.53 -2.86
CA LYS A 84 4.54 -11.27 -2.85
C LYS A 84 5.38 -10.80 -4.03
N GLN A 85 6.58 -10.30 -3.78
CA GLN A 85 7.45 -9.72 -4.82
C GLN A 85 8.71 -10.56 -5.06
N ASN A 86 9.32 -11.08 -4.00
CA ASN A 86 10.58 -11.82 -4.05
C ASN A 86 10.52 -13.03 -3.11
N ASP A 87 11.36 -14.04 -3.28
CA ASP A 87 11.45 -15.17 -2.34
C ASP A 87 12.28 -14.78 -1.10
N ASP A 88 11.72 -13.88 -0.30
CA ASP A 88 12.32 -13.34 0.92
C ASP A 88 11.36 -13.36 2.12
N ILE A 89 11.84 -12.91 3.29
CA ILE A 89 11.05 -12.85 4.52
C ILE A 89 9.79 -11.98 4.36
N PHE A 90 9.81 -10.98 3.47
CA PHE A 90 8.65 -10.11 3.25
C PHE A 90 7.53 -10.85 2.52
N SER A 91 7.85 -11.81 1.66
CA SER A 91 6.84 -12.68 1.06
C SER A 91 6.21 -13.64 2.07
N GLU A 92 6.97 -14.15 3.03
CA GLU A 92 6.42 -14.95 4.14
C GLU A 92 5.50 -14.11 5.02
N ILE A 93 5.90 -12.88 5.36
CA ILE A 93 5.06 -11.93 6.10
C ILE A 93 3.78 -11.62 5.31
N ALA A 94 3.90 -11.38 4.01
CA ALA A 94 2.76 -11.11 3.13
C ALA A 94 1.78 -12.30 3.09
N GLU A 95 2.30 -13.53 3.05
CA GLU A 95 1.50 -14.75 3.13
C GLU A 95 0.74 -14.87 4.45
N ALA A 96 1.43 -14.72 5.57
CA ALA A 96 0.84 -14.79 6.91
C ALA A 96 -0.26 -13.73 7.08
N TYR A 97 0.01 -12.49 6.66
CA TYR A 97 -0.97 -11.40 6.70
C TYR A 97 -2.19 -11.69 5.82
N ASN A 98 -1.98 -12.10 4.56
CA ASN A 98 -3.08 -12.39 3.63
C ASN A 98 -3.93 -13.57 4.12
N SER A 99 -3.33 -14.56 4.78
CA SER A 99 -4.04 -15.67 5.43
C SER A 99 -4.94 -15.19 6.57
N MET A 100 -4.43 -14.31 7.45
CA MET A 100 -5.23 -13.69 8.52
C MET A 100 -6.43 -12.90 7.96
N VAL A 101 -6.21 -12.13 6.89
CA VAL A 101 -7.27 -11.40 6.19
C VAL A 101 -8.31 -12.35 5.59
N ALA A 102 -7.88 -13.46 4.98
CA ALA A 102 -8.78 -14.45 4.40
C ALA A 102 -9.66 -15.14 5.47
N MET A 103 -9.11 -15.44 6.65
CA MET A 103 -9.88 -16.01 7.76
C MET A 103 -11.01 -15.08 8.20
N ILE A 104 -10.75 -13.79 8.34
CA ILE A 104 -11.79 -12.81 8.71
C ILE A 104 -12.85 -12.67 7.61
N GLY A 105 -12.44 -12.69 6.34
CA GLY A 105 -13.38 -12.71 5.21
C GLY A 105 -14.32 -13.93 5.23
N GLY A 106 -13.82 -15.10 5.65
CA GLY A 106 -14.64 -16.31 5.83
C GLY A 106 -15.64 -16.21 6.97
N VAL A 107 -15.24 -15.61 8.10
CA VAL A 107 -16.12 -15.41 9.27
C VAL A 107 -17.31 -14.50 8.93
N GLY A 108 -17.10 -13.44 8.14
CA GLY A 108 -18.20 -12.54 7.74
C GLY A 108 -19.34 -13.25 6.99
N GLY A 109 -19.02 -14.25 6.17
CA GLY A 109 -20.02 -15.07 5.48
C GLY A 109 -20.86 -15.92 6.44
N GLU A 110 -20.20 -16.49 7.45
CA GLU A 110 -20.87 -17.32 8.46
C GLU A 110 -21.76 -16.48 9.39
N VAL A 111 -21.29 -15.29 9.80
CA VAL A 111 -22.10 -14.35 10.60
C VAL A 111 -23.37 -13.91 9.87
N SER A 112 -23.31 -13.70 8.55
CA SER A 112 -24.50 -13.38 7.75
C SER A 112 -25.53 -14.52 7.72
N ARG A 113 -25.05 -15.78 7.60
CA ARG A 113 -25.93 -16.95 7.66
C ARG A 113 -26.54 -17.13 9.04
N ILE A 114 -25.73 -17.02 10.09
CA ILE A 114 -26.18 -17.09 11.49
C ILE A 114 -27.24 -16.02 11.75
N SER A 115 -27.04 -14.80 11.26
CA SER A 115 -28.02 -13.71 11.41
C SER A 115 -29.36 -14.01 10.73
N LYS A 116 -29.35 -14.62 9.54
CA LYS A 116 -30.58 -15.03 8.84
C LYS A 116 -31.31 -16.14 9.60
N VAL A 117 -30.59 -17.19 10.02
CA VAL A 117 -31.18 -18.31 10.76
C VAL A 117 -31.72 -17.83 12.11
N ALA A 118 -30.95 -17.05 12.87
CA ALA A 118 -31.37 -16.47 14.14
C ALA A 118 -32.56 -15.50 13.99
N GLY A 119 -32.64 -14.75 12.88
CA GLY A 119 -33.79 -13.91 12.57
C GLY A 119 -35.06 -14.72 12.28
N VAL A 120 -34.94 -15.86 11.60
CA VAL A 120 -36.06 -16.78 11.36
C VAL A 120 -36.51 -17.43 12.67
N GLU A 121 -35.58 -17.92 13.50
CA GLU A 121 -35.90 -18.50 14.81
C GLU A 121 -36.48 -17.48 15.79
N GLY A 122 -35.99 -16.23 15.79
CA GLY A 122 -36.53 -15.15 16.59
C GLY A 122 -37.96 -14.79 16.20
N ASN A 123 -38.24 -14.72 14.89
CA ASN A 123 -39.59 -14.53 14.38
C ASN A 123 -40.53 -15.69 14.72
N LEU A 124 -40.03 -16.93 14.64
CA LEU A 124 -40.78 -18.12 15.04
C LEU A 124 -41.09 -18.12 16.54
N LYS A 125 -40.11 -17.83 17.41
CA LYS A 125 -40.33 -17.74 18.87
C LYS A 125 -41.25 -16.57 19.26
N ALA A 126 -41.18 -15.44 18.55
CA ALA A 126 -42.08 -14.32 18.78
C ALA A 126 -43.53 -14.64 18.40
N ARG A 127 -43.76 -15.39 17.31
CA ARG A 127 -45.09 -15.87 16.90
C ARG A 127 -45.59 -17.08 17.68
N ALA A 128 -44.68 -17.91 18.17
CA ALA A 128 -44.97 -19.10 18.94
C ALA A 128 -45.06 -18.84 20.46
N ARG A 129 -44.82 -17.61 20.94
CA ARG A 129 -45.19 -17.21 22.30
C ARG A 129 -46.69 -17.46 22.45
N PRO A 130 -47.11 -18.48 23.20
CA PRO A 130 -48.51 -18.87 23.20
C PRO A 130 -49.28 -17.79 23.94
N THR A 131 -50.34 -17.27 23.30
CA THR A 131 -51.49 -16.79 24.04
C THR A 131 -51.96 -17.98 24.89
N GLY A 132 -51.54 -18.03 26.15
CA GLY A 132 -51.87 -19.13 27.05
C GLY A 132 -53.38 -19.37 27.08
N PRO A 133 -53.83 -20.62 27.24
CA PRO A 133 -55.25 -20.94 27.23
C PRO A 133 -55.95 -20.13 28.32
N ARG A 134 -56.84 -19.22 27.90
CA ARG A 134 -57.81 -18.60 28.82
C ARG A 134 -58.70 -19.74 29.27
N ALA A 135 -58.41 -20.31 30.44
CA ALA A 135 -59.33 -21.17 31.15
C ALA A 135 -60.53 -20.32 31.57
N SER A 136 -61.49 -20.23 30.65
CA SER A 136 -62.86 -19.77 30.92
C SER A 136 -63.60 -20.96 31.52
N GLY A 137 -63.61 -21.04 32.84
CA GLY A 137 -64.41 -21.99 33.62
C GLY A 137 -64.93 -21.27 34.85
N ALA A 138 -65.75 -20.25 34.61
CA ALA A 138 -66.60 -19.68 35.64
C ALA A 138 -67.86 -20.55 35.77
N THR A 139 -68.30 -20.68 37.03
CA THR A 139 -69.63 -21.09 37.53
C THR A 139 -70.06 -22.53 37.35
#